data_AF-A0A091FQU1-F1
#
_entry.id   AF-A0A091FQU1-F1
#
_cell.length_a   1.000
_cell.length_b   1.000
_cell.length_c   1.000
_cell.angle_alpha   90.00
_cell.angle_beta   90.00
_cell.angle_gamma   90.00
#
_symmetry.space_group_name_H-M   'P 1'
#
loop_
_entity.id
_entity.type
_entity.pdbx_description
1 polymer ?
#
loop_
_entity_poly.entity_id
_entity_poly.type
_entity_poly.pdbx_seq_one_letter_code
_entity_poly.pdbx_strand_id
1 'polypeptide(L)' 'VLAIRQKIDVAIRDMPENEEIKQLLAGAYLHYFHCLRIVEILKGTEASTKNLFGRYSSQRMKDWQEIVSLYEKENTYLG' A
#
# COMPACT_ATOMS: atom_id res chain seq x y z
N VAL A 1 5.46 11.04 9.65
CA VAL A 1 6.11 11.09 8.31
C VAL A 1 7.33 10.16 8.18
N LEU A 2 8.35 10.22 9.04
CA LEU A 2 9.54 9.34 8.91
C LEU A 2 9.18 7.83 9.01
N ALA A 3 8.30 7.47 9.95
CA ALA A 3 7.82 6.10 10.11
C ALA A 3 7.09 5.56 8.87
N ILE A 4 6.34 6.43 8.18
CA ILE A 4 5.63 6.08 6.94
C ILE A 4 6.63 5.78 5.83
N ARG A 5 7.65 6.64 5.64
CA ARG A 5 8.69 6.40 4.63
C ARG A 5 9.42 5.08 4.86
N GLN A 6 9.81 4.79 6.11
CA GLN A 6 10.48 3.54 6.45
C GLN A 6 9.64 2.30 6.12
N LYS A 7 8.33 2.35 6.36
CA LYS A 7 7.43 1.25 5.99
C LYS A 7 7.27 1.11 4.48
N ILE A 8 7.19 2.23 3.77
CA ILE A 8 7.16 2.24 2.30
C ILE A 8 8.43 1.59 1.73
N ASP A 9 9.61 1.94 2.22
CA ASP A 9 10.90 1.38 1.75
C ASP A 9 10.98 -0.15 1.91
N VAL A 10 10.31 -0.70 2.92
CA VAL A 10 10.19 -2.15 3.14
C VAL A 10 9.13 -2.74 2.20
N ALA A 11 7.94 -2.16 2.16
CA ALA A 11 6.80 -2.67 1.38
C ALA A 11 7.05 -2.70 -0.14
N ILE A 12 7.84 -1.76 -0.67
CA ILE A 12 8.18 -1.70 -2.10
C ILE A 12 8.96 -2.96 -2.57
N ARG A 13 9.69 -3.62 -1.68
CA ARG A 13 10.51 -4.79 -2.03
C ARG A 13 9.67 -6.04 -2.32
N ASP A 14 8.43 -6.07 -1.85
CA ASP A 14 7.48 -7.15 -2.08
C ASP A 14 6.30 -6.61 -2.91
N MET A 15 6.56 -6.11 -4.12
CA MET A 15 5.50 -5.65 -5.04
C MET A 15 5.34 -6.59 -6.23
N PRO A 16 4.11 -6.85 -6.69
CA PRO A 16 3.87 -7.65 -7.87
C PRO A 16 4.34 -6.91 -9.13
N GLU A 17 4.64 -7.68 -10.18
CA GLU A 17 4.86 -7.11 -11.51
C GLU A 17 3.55 -6.59 -12.08
N ASN A 18 3.29 -5.30 -11.84
CA ASN A 18 2.13 -4.59 -12.36
C ASN A 18 2.58 -3.20 -12.83
N GLU A 19 2.30 -2.84 -14.09
CA GLU A 19 2.81 -1.60 -14.69
C GLU A 19 2.27 -0.34 -14.02
N GLU A 20 1.02 -0.34 -13.58
CA GLU A 20 0.45 0.80 -12.88
C GLU A 20 1.11 1.00 -11.50
N ILE A 21 1.37 -0.10 -10.77
CA ILE A 21 2.17 -0.06 -9.55
C ILE A 21 3.58 0.49 -9.84
N LYS A 22 4.28 0.02 -10.88
CA LYS A 22 5.61 0.52 -11.23
C LYS A 22 5.60 2.02 -11.50
N GLN A 23 4.59 2.52 -12.20
CA GLN A 23 4.42 3.96 -12.47
C GLN A 23 4.19 4.76 -11.18
N LEU A 24 3.34 4.27 -10.28
CA LEU A 24 3.09 4.92 -8.98
C LEU A 24 4.35 4.99 -8.11
N LEU A 25 5.17 3.93 -8.14
CA LEU A 25 6.41 3.82 -7.36
C LEU A 25 7.58 4.60 -7.96
N ALA A 26 7.57 4.90 -9.26
CA ALA A 26 8.62 5.66 -9.93
C ALA A 26 8.62 7.16 -9.59
N GLY A 27 7.56 7.68 -8.96
CA GLY A 27 7.46 9.06 -8.53
C GLY A 27 8.41 9.40 -7.36
N ALA A 28 8.84 10.66 -7.27
CA ALA A 28 9.79 11.13 -6.24
C ALA A 28 9.23 11.06 -4.81
N TYR A 29 7.90 10.97 -4.64
CA TYR A 29 7.28 10.91 -3.34
C TYR A 29 5.94 10.17 -3.35
N LEU A 30 5.86 9.11 -2.55
CA LEU A 30 4.61 8.41 -2.33
C LEU A 30 3.78 9.18 -1.30
N HIS A 31 2.59 9.57 -1.71
CA HIS A 31 1.61 10.25 -0.88
C HIS A 31 0.46 9.29 -0.58
N TYR A 32 -0.40 9.71 0.33
CA TYR A 32 -1.59 8.97 0.74
C TYR A 32 -2.40 8.41 -0.45
N PHE A 33 -2.68 9.24 -1.46
CA PHE A 33 -3.46 8.82 -2.64
C PHE A 33 -2.76 7.76 -3.50
N HIS A 34 -1.42 7.78 -3.58
CA HIS A 34 -0.67 6.71 -4.23
C HIS A 34 -0.83 5.40 -3.47
N CYS A 35 -0.76 5.45 -2.13
CA CYS A 35 -0.93 4.27 -1.27
C CYS A 35 -2.34 3.69 -1.38
N LEU A 36 -3.38 4.54 -1.43
CA LEU A 36 -4.75 4.10 -1.69
C LEU A 36 -4.89 3.40 -3.04
N ARG A 37 -4.28 3.96 -4.10
CA ARG A 37 -4.34 3.36 -5.42
C ARG A 37 -3.65 1.99 -5.47
N ILE A 38 -2.50 1.86 -4.81
CA ILE A 38 -1.79 0.59 -4.68
C ILE A 38 -2.67 -0.44 -3.96
N VAL A 39 -3.28 -0.08 -2.83
CA VAL A 39 -4.22 -0.96 -2.11
C VAL A 39 -5.36 -1.41 -3.03
N GLU A 40 -5.91 -0.52 -3.85
CA GLU A 40 -7.01 -0.87 -4.77
C GLU A 40 -6.56 -1.86 -5.87
N ILE A 41 -5.38 -1.67 -6.45
CA ILE A 41 -4.80 -2.60 -7.43
C ILE A 41 -4.56 -3.97 -6.78
N LEU A 42 -4.03 -3.99 -5.54
CA LEU A 42 -3.81 -5.23 -4.80
C LEU A 42 -5.12 -5.97 -4.51
N LYS A 43 -6.23 -5.28 -4.21
CA LYS A 43 -7.53 -5.95 -4.02
C LYS A 43 -8.01 -6.66 -5.27
N GLY A 44 -7.80 -6.07 -6.46
CA GLY A 44 -8.20 -6.64 -7.73
C GLY A 44 -7.33 -7.82 -8.18
N THR A 45 -6.03 -7.79 -7.84
CA THR A 45 -5.05 -8.81 -8.24
C THR A 45 -4.92 -9.95 -7.23
N GLU A 46 -5.14 -9.70 -5.94
CA GLU A 46 -5.03 -10.69 -4.85
C GLU A 46 -6.39 -11.17 -4.33
N ALA A 47 -7.46 -10.94 -5.10
CA ALA A 47 -8.83 -11.30 -4.74
C ALA A 47 -9.00 -12.78 -4.35
N SER A 48 -8.15 -13.67 -4.87
CA SER A 48 -8.11 -15.10 -4.56
C SER A 48 -7.46 -15.46 -3.21
N THR A 49 -6.89 -14.49 -2.48
CA THR A 49 -6.19 -14.71 -1.20
C THR A 49 -7.02 -14.34 0.04
N LYS A 50 -8.30 -14.00 -0.15
CA LYS A 50 -9.23 -13.74 0.97
C LYS A 50 -9.45 -15.05 1.73
N ASN A 51 -9.15 -15.04 3.02
CA ASN A 51 -9.45 -16.18 3.89
C ASN A 51 -10.97 -16.28 4.13
N LEU A 52 -11.40 -17.37 4.78
CA LEU A 52 -12.82 -17.65 5.08
C LEU A 52 -13.54 -16.56 5.89
N PHE A 53 -12.81 -15.56 6.43
CA PHE A 53 -13.35 -14.43 7.16
C PHE A 53 -13.29 -13.10 6.38
N GLY A 54 -13.00 -13.14 5.08
CA GLY A 54 -12.95 -11.95 4.22
C GLY A 54 -11.73 -11.05 4.47
N ARG A 55 -10.75 -11.49 5.25
CA ARG A 55 -9.49 -10.75 5.48
C ARG A 55 -8.47 -11.16 4.42
N TYR A 56 -7.74 -10.17 3.92
CA TYR A 56 -6.57 -10.43 3.07
C TYR A 56 -5.47 -11.07 3.92
N SER A 57 -4.94 -12.19 3.44
CA SER A 57 -3.93 -12.96 4.17
C SER A 57 -2.49 -12.56 3.80
N SER A 58 -2.30 -11.96 2.61
CA SER A 58 -0.99 -11.56 2.09
C SER A 58 -0.29 -10.54 3.00
N GLN A 59 1.03 -10.70 3.15
CA GLN A 59 1.84 -9.75 3.90
C GLN A 59 1.81 -8.38 3.23
N ARG A 60 1.98 -8.36 1.90
CA ARG A 60 1.85 -7.18 1.05
C ARG A 60 0.60 -6.35 1.33
N MET A 61 -0.60 -6.94 1.29
CA MET A 61 -1.83 -6.17 1.56
C MET A 61 -1.81 -5.59 2.97
N LYS A 62 -1.35 -6.34 3.98
CA LYS A 62 -1.27 -5.85 5.36
C LYS A 62 -0.33 -4.66 5.47
N ASP A 63 0.84 -4.72 4.83
CA ASP A 63 1.83 -3.66 4.85
C ASP A 63 1.28 -2.36 4.24
N TRP A 64 0.63 -2.45 3.08
CA TRP A 64 0.04 -1.29 2.41
C TRP A 64 -1.18 -0.73 3.16
N GLN A 65 -2.01 -1.58 3.76
CA GLN A 65 -3.10 -1.13 4.63
C GLN A 65 -2.57 -0.41 5.88
N GLU A 66 -1.47 -0.90 6.48
CA GLU A 66 -0.86 -0.25 7.64
C GLU A 66 -0.32 1.15 7.26
N ILE A 67 0.34 1.28 6.10
CA ILE A 67 0.82 2.56 5.59
C ILE A 67 -0.34 3.56 5.44
N VAL A 68 -1.46 3.13 4.84
CA VAL A 68 -2.68 3.96 4.71
C VAL A 68 -3.19 4.39 6.09
N SER A 69 -3.31 3.45 7.03
CA SER A 69 -3.76 3.76 8.39
C SER A 69 -2.83 4.71 9.15
N LEU A 70 -1.52 4.72 8.87
CA LEU A 70 -0.60 5.68 9.47
C LEU A 70 -0.79 7.09 8.91
N TYR A 71 -1.01 7.22 7.60
CA TYR A 71 -1.38 8.52 7.02
C TYR A 71 -2.65 9.07 7.67
N GLU A 72 -3.69 8.24 7.79
CA GLU A 72 -4.97 8.61 8.43
C GLU A 72 -4.79 9.02 9.89
N LYS A 73 -4.07 8.23 10.69
CA LYS A 73 -3.83 8.50 12.12
C LYS A 73 -3.03 9.76 12.37
N GLU A 74 -2.02 10.05 11.54
CA GLU A 74 -1.20 11.25 11.69
C GLU A 74 -1.86 12.50 11.09
N ASN A 75 -3.05 12.40 10.48
CA ASN A 75 -3.69 13.48 9.70
C ASN A 75 -2.77 14.07 8.62
N THR A 76 -1.73 13.34 8.20
CA THR A 76 -0.70 13.84 7.27
C THR A 76 -1.16 13.85 5.81
N TYR A 77 -2.36 13.33 5.53
CA TYR A 77 -3.00 13.38 4.21
C TYR A 77 -3.75 14.70 3.95
N LEU A 78 -3.91 15.56 4.96
CA LEU A 78 -4.64 16.84 4.88
C LEU A 78 -3.75 18.05 4.55
N GLY A 79 -2.43 17.84 4.39
CA GLY A 79 -1.44 18.89 4.12
C GLY A 79 -0.79 18.76 2.76
#